data_AF-A0A3D2R1K4-F1
#
_entry.id   AF-A0A3D2R1K4-F1
#
_cell.length_a   1.000
_cell.length_b   1.000
_cell.length_c   1.000
_cell.angle_alpha   90.00
_cell.angle_beta   90.00
_cell.angle_gamma   90.00
#
_symmetry.space_group_name_H-M   'P 1'
#
loop_
_entity.id
_entity.type
_entity.pdbx_description
1 polymer ?
#
loop_
_entity_poly.entity_id
_entity_poly.type
_entity_poly.pdbx_seq_one_letter_code
_entity_poly.pdbx_strand_id
1 'polypeptide(L)'
;MFGLTKAKKTDNQIKNPSALGNQKITQPSVISRFLSSLIKPSSQPVQQDILGVDISQNHIRIVQLTKQKEEWVLLRYVSRFVEFNSEDEEALNKAYAEQLKKIILEEKFNTENAAISIPVTSAIVEVVEIPLLKDSELAQAANNKSLWENSITLPGSLNDYSIFWQKVKEDKEKNLMSILFVASKLDEIDKFCDMVRQAGLDPLIVDVRCFALQNVLKTKNTKSASIDCFIEISGYENYAVFIYDDLPFIYDIFVADADAMAMRGAVDQIDEALINRVASQIRVAVNTFLNQSEAPGFEKINLTSTLPTFEHLLKSLKKDIVEYKIEPMLPFESVKVPNNLKDTVEADSNQSSMAIATGLATRRLDIFGYYKFVKAVTNINLLPNREEVVKNEEKKIKTQSSLSKVLGISLILGI
;
A
#
# COMPACT_ATOMS: atom_id res chain seq x y z
N MET A 1 -66.00 28.79 -59.65
CA MET A 1 -66.59 28.44 -58.35
C MET A 1 -65.48 28.58 -57.31
N PHE A 2 -65.39 29.74 -56.65
CA PHE A 2 -65.86 29.99 -55.27
C PHE A 2 -65.24 28.98 -54.27
N GLY A 3 -64.44 29.33 -53.26
CA GLY A 3 -64.08 30.62 -52.67
C GLY A 3 -62.68 30.56 -52.00
N LEU A 4 -61.96 31.68 -51.97
CA LEU A 4 -61.92 32.66 -50.84
C LEU A 4 -60.87 32.24 -49.77
N THR A 5 -59.59 32.64 -49.92
CA THR A 5 -58.93 33.90 -49.47
C THR A 5 -58.34 33.81 -48.05
N LYS A 6 -57.00 33.82 -47.91
CA LYS A 6 -56.07 34.97 -47.64
C LYS A 6 -55.90 35.21 -46.11
N ALA A 7 -54.78 35.61 -45.54
CA ALA A 7 -53.59 36.37 -45.96
C ALA A 7 -52.44 36.02 -44.96
N LYS A 8 -51.15 36.37 -45.07
CA LYS A 8 -50.38 37.54 -45.58
C LYS A 8 -48.96 37.00 -45.91
N LYS A 9 -48.39 37.23 -47.11
CA LYS A 9 -47.52 38.37 -47.53
C LYS A 9 -46.33 38.59 -46.59
N THR A 10 -45.06 38.75 -46.99
CA THR A 10 -44.26 38.94 -48.22
C THR A 10 -42.81 38.95 -47.68
N ASP A 11 -41.74 38.52 -48.34
CA ASP A 11 -41.13 39.13 -49.52
C ASP A 11 -39.94 38.29 -50.01
N ASN A 12 -39.51 38.61 -51.22
CA ASN A 12 -38.71 37.83 -52.14
C ASN A 12 -37.20 38.18 -52.07
N GLN A 13 -36.38 37.28 -52.63
CA GLN A 13 -35.01 37.48 -53.20
C GLN A 13 -33.73 37.35 -52.33
N ILE A 14 -33.15 36.15 -52.47
CA ILE A 14 -31.75 35.76 -52.77
C ILE A 14 -30.66 36.86 -52.78
N LYS A 15 -29.59 36.64 -51.98
CA LYS A 15 -28.15 36.83 -52.32
C LYS A 15 -27.26 35.94 -51.41
N ASN A 16 -26.41 35.11 -52.03
CA ASN A 16 -25.28 34.31 -51.48
C ASN A 16 -24.13 35.22 -50.95
N PRO A 17 -22.99 34.71 -50.39
CA PRO A 17 -22.70 33.53 -49.55
C PRO A 17 -21.81 33.89 -48.31
N SER A 18 -21.78 33.04 -47.26
CA SER A 18 -20.80 33.09 -46.15
C SER A 18 -20.92 31.81 -45.33
N ALA A 19 -19.92 31.21 -44.69
CA ALA A 19 -18.47 31.29 -44.68
C ALA A 19 -18.03 30.03 -43.90
N LEU A 20 -16.83 29.53 -44.20
CA LEU A 20 -16.15 28.49 -43.42
C LEU A 20 -16.18 28.79 -41.91
N GLY A 21 -16.61 27.82 -41.11
CA GLY A 21 -16.60 27.90 -39.65
C GLY A 21 -16.32 26.52 -39.04
N ASN A 22 -15.04 26.18 -38.90
CA ASN A 22 -14.56 25.03 -38.15
C ASN A 22 -15.07 25.08 -36.70
N GLN A 23 -16.01 24.20 -36.33
CA GLN A 23 -16.28 23.91 -34.92
C GLN A 23 -15.21 22.95 -34.38
N LYS A 24 -14.13 23.52 -33.82
CA LYS A 24 -13.27 22.79 -32.88
C LYS A 24 -14.00 22.71 -31.54
N ILE A 25 -14.50 21.52 -31.22
CA ILE A 25 -14.88 21.15 -29.85
C ILE A 25 -13.57 21.01 -29.06
N THR A 26 -13.15 22.06 -28.37
CA THR A 26 -12.02 21.99 -27.43
C THR A 26 -12.50 21.33 -26.14
N GLN A 27 -12.13 20.06 -25.93
CA GLN A 27 -12.16 19.49 -24.59
C GLN A 27 -11.17 20.26 -23.70
N PRO A 28 -11.50 20.55 -22.43
CA PRO A 28 -10.56 21.23 -21.55
C PRO A 28 -9.33 20.34 -21.34
N SER A 29 -8.14 20.92 -21.50
CA SER A 29 -6.88 20.23 -21.18
C SER A 29 -6.87 19.82 -19.70
N VAL A 30 -6.18 18.72 -19.39
CA VAL A 30 -6.06 18.13 -18.03
C VAL A 30 -5.68 19.19 -16.97
N ILE A 31 -4.96 20.23 -17.38
CA ILE A 31 -4.53 21.37 -16.57
C ILE A 31 -5.72 22.19 -16.03
N SER A 32 -6.80 22.37 -16.81
CA SER A 32 -7.93 23.21 -16.39
C SER A 32 -8.80 22.54 -15.30
N ARG A 33 -8.83 21.20 -15.25
CA ARG A 33 -9.51 20.47 -14.17
C ARG A 33 -8.73 20.58 -12.86
N PHE A 34 -7.40 20.60 -12.93
CA PHE A 34 -6.52 20.77 -11.77
C PHE A 34 -6.63 22.18 -11.15
N LEU A 35 -6.77 23.22 -11.98
CA LEU A 35 -6.89 24.61 -11.48
C LEU A 35 -8.22 24.88 -10.74
N SER A 36 -9.29 24.18 -11.11
CA SER A 36 -10.61 24.37 -10.48
C SER A 36 -10.73 23.77 -9.07
N SER A 37 -9.82 22.86 -8.66
CA SER A 37 -9.80 22.29 -7.32
C SER A 37 -9.08 23.18 -6.29
N LEU A 38 -8.30 24.17 -6.74
CA LEU A 38 -7.52 25.06 -5.88
C LEU A 38 -8.33 26.18 -5.19
N ILE A 39 -9.59 26.39 -5.58
CA ILE A 39 -10.42 27.52 -5.10
C ILE A 39 -11.50 27.10 -4.10
N LYS A 40 -11.73 25.79 -3.88
CA LYS A 40 -12.66 25.32 -2.85
C LYS A 40 -11.91 24.92 -1.58
N PRO A 41 -12.21 25.49 -0.40
CA PRO A 41 -11.75 24.93 0.86
C PRO A 41 -12.45 23.57 1.03
N SER A 42 -11.80 22.48 0.63
CA SER A 42 -12.30 21.14 0.94
C SER A 42 -11.96 20.82 2.39
N SER A 43 -12.93 20.29 3.12
CA SER A 43 -12.77 19.75 4.48
C SER A 43 -12.10 18.36 4.49
N GLN A 44 -11.60 17.91 3.33
CA GLN A 44 -10.92 16.61 3.20
C GLN A 44 -9.41 16.81 3.36
N PRO A 45 -8.72 15.92 4.10
CA PRO A 45 -7.28 15.98 4.27
C PRO A 45 -6.59 15.99 2.90
N VAL A 46 -5.65 16.93 2.70
CA VAL A 46 -4.83 17.00 1.47
C VAL A 46 -4.11 15.66 1.31
N GLN A 47 -4.50 14.89 0.29
CA GLN A 47 -3.87 13.62 -0.04
C GLN A 47 -2.58 13.94 -0.81
N GLN A 48 -1.44 13.52 -0.27
CA GLN A 48 -0.20 13.50 -1.04
C GLN A 48 -0.25 12.34 -2.03
N ASP A 49 0.13 12.62 -3.27
CA ASP A 49 0.41 11.58 -4.24
C ASP A 49 1.67 10.83 -3.77
N ILE A 50 1.55 9.51 -3.65
CA ILE A 50 2.62 8.62 -3.21
C ILE A 50 2.66 7.37 -4.09
N LEU A 51 3.85 6.86 -4.35
CA LEU A 51 4.07 5.58 -5.01
C LEU A 51 4.17 4.50 -3.95
N GLY A 52 3.40 3.41 -4.08
CA GLY A 52 3.67 2.20 -3.34
C GLY A 52 4.74 1.39 -4.07
N VAL A 53 5.94 1.32 -3.50
CA VAL A 53 7.11 0.67 -4.11
C VAL A 53 7.48 -0.57 -3.29
N ASP A 54 7.24 -1.73 -3.85
CA ASP A 54 7.67 -3.01 -3.30
C ASP A 54 8.92 -3.49 -4.05
N ILE A 55 10.02 -3.58 -3.30
CA ILE A 55 11.28 -4.19 -3.75
C ILE A 55 11.33 -5.56 -3.10
N SER A 56 10.93 -6.57 -3.87
CA SER A 56 10.89 -7.97 -3.48
C SER A 56 11.88 -8.77 -4.30
N GLN A 57 12.13 -10.03 -3.92
CA GLN A 57 13.11 -10.83 -4.62
C GLN A 57 12.76 -11.00 -6.12
N ASN A 58 13.71 -10.63 -6.95
CA ASN A 58 13.71 -10.58 -8.41
C ASN A 58 12.62 -9.69 -9.02
N HIS A 59 11.92 -8.85 -8.25
CA HIS A 59 10.86 -8.00 -8.77
C HIS A 59 10.79 -6.65 -8.09
N ILE A 60 10.63 -5.60 -8.91
CA ILE A 60 10.20 -4.28 -8.47
C ILE A 60 8.77 -4.08 -8.92
N ARG A 61 7.88 -3.82 -7.96
CA ARG A 61 6.47 -3.53 -8.21
C ARG A 61 6.13 -2.13 -7.74
N ILE A 62 5.50 -1.34 -8.61
CA ILE A 62 5.08 0.02 -8.29
C ILE A 62 3.61 0.17 -8.61
N VAL A 63 2.84 0.59 -7.62
CA VAL A 63 1.44 0.96 -7.78
C VAL A 63 1.28 2.42 -7.40
N GLN A 64 0.49 3.13 -8.19
CA GLN A 64 0.03 4.45 -7.82
C GLN A 64 -1.48 4.50 -7.83
N LEU A 65 -2.07 4.95 -6.72
CA LEU A 65 -3.51 5.13 -6.57
C LEU A 65 -3.83 6.59 -6.28
N THR A 66 -5.02 7.01 -6.68
CA THR A 66 -5.63 8.27 -6.22
C THR A 66 -7.01 7.99 -5.67
N LYS A 67 -7.46 8.73 -4.66
CA LYS A 67 -8.82 8.58 -4.12
C LYS A 67 -9.73 9.63 -4.72
N GLN A 68 -10.73 9.21 -5.48
CA GLN A 68 -11.76 10.07 -6.03
C GLN A 68 -13.07 9.83 -5.26
N LYS A 69 -13.43 10.77 -4.39
CA LYS A 69 -14.52 10.59 -3.40
C LYS A 69 -14.23 9.38 -2.50
N GLU A 70 -15.04 8.34 -2.57
CA GLU A 70 -14.90 7.09 -1.81
C GLU A 70 -14.36 5.92 -2.64
N GLU A 71 -13.88 6.17 -3.85
CA GLU A 71 -13.35 5.14 -4.75
C GLU A 71 -11.87 5.37 -5.02
N TRP A 72 -11.08 4.29 -4.94
CA TRP A 72 -9.68 4.33 -5.36
C TRP A 72 -9.60 4.11 -6.87
N VAL A 73 -8.76 4.89 -7.54
CA VAL A 73 -8.53 4.82 -8.98
C VAL A 73 -7.06 4.52 -9.23
N LEU A 74 -6.79 3.52 -10.07
CA LEU A 74 -5.45 3.13 -10.46
C LEU A 74 -4.86 4.16 -11.43
N LEU A 75 -3.68 4.70 -11.12
CA LEU A 75 -2.94 5.63 -11.97
C LEU A 75 -1.75 4.98 -12.67
N ARG A 76 -1.04 4.09 -11.98
CA ARG A 76 0.12 3.36 -12.51
C ARG A 76 0.13 1.93 -11.99
N TYR A 77 0.55 1.04 -12.88
CA TYR A 77 0.76 -0.38 -12.64
C TYR A 77 2.10 -0.75 -13.26
N VAL A 78 3.07 -1.11 -12.44
CA VAL A 78 4.39 -1.54 -12.91
C VAL A 78 4.79 -2.80 -12.17
N SER A 79 5.13 -3.82 -12.95
CA SER A 79 5.83 -5.01 -12.48
C SER A 79 7.02 -5.23 -13.39
N ARG A 80 8.22 -5.29 -12.81
CA ARG A 80 9.46 -5.49 -13.55
C ARG A 80 10.29 -6.56 -12.87
N PHE A 81 10.62 -7.60 -13.62
CA PHE A 81 11.59 -8.60 -13.21
C PHE A 81 12.99 -7.99 -13.19
N VAL A 82 13.78 -8.35 -12.19
CA VAL A 82 15.18 -7.97 -12.05
C VAL A 82 16.02 -9.22 -12.30
N GLU A 83 16.60 -9.30 -13.50
CA GLU A 83 17.47 -10.40 -13.91
C GLU A 83 18.88 -10.21 -13.33
N PHE A 84 18.99 -10.35 -12.01
CA PHE A 84 20.25 -10.30 -11.29
C PHE A 84 20.21 -11.27 -10.11
N ASN A 85 21.18 -12.17 -10.05
CA ASN A 85 21.36 -13.09 -8.94
C ASN A 85 22.80 -13.00 -8.44
N SER A 86 22.96 -12.68 -7.17
CA SER A 86 24.25 -12.51 -6.51
C SER A 86 24.10 -12.88 -5.04
N GLU A 87 25.08 -13.61 -4.51
CA GLU A 87 25.20 -13.83 -3.06
C GLU A 87 25.73 -12.57 -2.35
N ASP A 88 26.38 -11.66 -3.09
CA ASP A 88 26.75 -10.34 -2.60
C ASP A 88 25.50 -9.44 -2.55
N GLU A 89 25.07 -9.15 -1.33
CA GLU A 89 23.93 -8.32 -0.99
C GLU A 89 24.09 -6.86 -1.45
N GLU A 90 25.29 -6.29 -1.37
CA GLU A 90 25.55 -4.91 -1.81
C GLU A 90 25.38 -4.80 -3.33
N ALA A 91 25.94 -5.76 -4.07
CA ALA A 91 25.76 -5.85 -5.51
C ALA A 91 24.28 -6.02 -5.90
N LEU A 92 23.53 -6.82 -5.14
CA LEU A 92 22.10 -7.03 -5.33
C LEU A 92 21.30 -5.74 -5.09
N ASN A 93 21.55 -5.04 -3.98
CA ASN A 93 20.88 -3.77 -3.66
C ASN A 93 21.15 -2.71 -4.74
N LYS A 94 22.39 -2.64 -5.23
CA LYS A 94 22.75 -1.76 -6.33
C LYS A 94 22.00 -2.10 -7.62
N ALA A 95 21.87 -3.38 -7.96
CA ALA A 95 21.11 -3.80 -9.13
C ALA A 95 19.63 -3.40 -9.04
N TYR A 96 19.00 -3.54 -7.85
CA TYR A 96 17.64 -3.05 -7.63
C TYR A 96 17.55 -1.52 -7.74
N ALA A 97 18.48 -0.77 -7.16
CA ALA A 97 18.48 0.69 -7.25
C ALA A 97 18.62 1.18 -8.71
N GLU A 98 19.51 0.57 -9.49
CA GLU A 98 19.68 0.88 -10.91
C GLU A 98 18.45 0.54 -11.73
N GLN A 99 17.83 -0.63 -11.47
CA GLN A 99 16.62 -1.03 -12.17
C GLN A 99 15.43 -0.14 -11.80
N LEU A 100 15.28 0.22 -10.52
CA LEU A 100 14.27 1.18 -10.06
C LEU A 100 14.45 2.53 -10.76
N LYS A 101 15.68 3.03 -10.84
CA LYS A 101 15.99 4.28 -11.55
C LYS A 101 15.54 4.27 -13.01
N LYS A 102 15.78 3.16 -13.73
CA LYS A 102 15.31 3.01 -15.12
C LYS A 102 13.79 3.10 -15.19
N ILE A 103 13.08 2.42 -14.29
CA ILE A 103 11.61 2.47 -14.20
C ILE A 103 11.13 3.90 -13.98
N ILE A 104 11.74 4.65 -13.05
CA ILE A 104 11.34 6.04 -12.77
C ILE A 104 11.49 6.92 -14.01
N LEU A 105 12.59 6.76 -14.75
CA LEU A 105 12.86 7.52 -15.99
C LEU A 105 11.90 7.14 -17.14
N GLU A 106 11.53 5.87 -17.25
CA GLU A 106 10.60 5.34 -18.26
C GLU A 106 9.15 5.80 -18.00
N GLU A 107 8.65 5.59 -16.78
CA GLU A 107 7.23 5.72 -16.43
C GLU A 107 6.80 7.17 -16.14
N LYS A 108 7.76 8.05 -15.80
CA LYS A 108 7.54 9.48 -15.53
C LYS A 108 6.36 9.70 -14.57
N PHE A 109 6.52 9.17 -13.36
CA PHE A 109 5.56 9.37 -12.27
C PHE A 109 5.34 10.86 -12.01
N ASN A 110 4.15 11.21 -11.52
CA ASN A 110 3.79 12.60 -11.21
C ASN A 110 4.22 13.03 -9.79
N THR A 111 4.88 12.14 -9.05
CA THR A 111 5.37 12.36 -7.68
C THR A 111 6.66 11.55 -7.50
N GLU A 112 7.54 12.07 -6.65
CA GLU A 112 8.77 11.40 -6.21
C GLU A 112 8.56 10.71 -4.85
N ASN A 113 7.47 11.01 -4.15
CA ASN A 113 7.20 10.46 -2.83
C ASN A 113 6.93 8.95 -2.90
N ALA A 114 7.55 8.18 -2.02
CA ALA A 114 7.41 6.73 -1.96
C ALA A 114 7.02 6.23 -0.57
N ALA A 115 6.07 5.28 -0.54
CA ALA A 115 5.85 4.37 0.57
C ALA A 115 6.52 3.04 0.19
N ILE A 116 7.43 2.59 1.04
CA ILE A 116 8.18 1.35 0.85
C ILE A 116 7.96 0.42 2.03
N SER A 117 8.34 -0.85 1.88
CA SER A 117 8.30 -1.82 2.96
C SER A 117 9.61 -2.57 3.13
N ILE A 118 9.89 -2.96 4.37
CA ILE A 118 10.94 -3.92 4.72
C ILE A 118 10.36 -5.35 4.85
N PRO A 119 11.20 -6.39 4.71
CA PRO A 119 10.82 -7.78 4.98
C PRO A 119 10.25 -7.97 6.39
N VAL A 120 9.37 -8.95 6.55
CA VAL A 120 8.82 -9.30 7.87
C VAL A 120 9.94 -9.75 8.81
N THR A 121 10.91 -10.50 8.30
CA THR A 121 12.08 -10.98 9.05
C THR A 121 13.02 -9.87 9.51
N SER A 122 12.95 -8.69 8.90
CA SER A 122 13.74 -7.50 9.31
C SER A 122 13.03 -6.68 10.39
N ALA A 123 11.83 -7.09 10.84
CA ALA A 123 11.04 -6.38 11.82
C ALA A 123 10.65 -7.28 13.01
N ILE A 124 10.64 -6.69 14.20
CA ILE A 124 10.10 -7.29 15.42
C ILE A 124 8.72 -6.67 15.62
N VAL A 125 7.69 -7.50 15.60
CA VAL A 125 6.30 -7.09 15.78
C VAL A 125 5.72 -7.83 16.97
N GLU A 126 5.41 -7.09 18.04
CA GLU A 126 4.86 -7.67 19.26
C GLU A 126 3.69 -6.83 19.78
N VAL A 127 2.71 -7.50 20.37
CA VAL A 127 1.73 -6.85 21.22
C VAL A 127 2.15 -7.06 22.66
N VAL A 128 2.52 -5.99 23.35
CA VAL A 128 2.93 -6.04 24.75
C VAL A 128 1.83 -5.54 25.67
N GLU A 129 1.61 -6.25 26.77
CA GLU A 129 0.74 -5.81 27.85
C GLU A 129 1.56 -5.08 28.91
N ILE A 130 1.17 -3.85 29.23
CA ILE A 130 1.82 -3.02 30.24
C ILE A 130 0.77 -2.48 31.22
N PRO A 131 1.17 -2.02 32.42
CA PRO A 131 0.27 -1.32 33.32
C PRO A 131 -0.38 -0.11 32.63
N LEU A 132 -1.64 0.18 32.96
CA LEU A 132 -2.35 1.34 32.42
C LEU A 132 -1.65 2.65 32.86
N LEU A 133 -1.18 3.42 31.88
CA LEU A 133 -0.52 4.72 32.08
C LEU A 133 -1.35 5.86 31.51
N LYS A 134 -1.15 7.08 32.02
CA LYS A 134 -1.68 8.27 31.35
C LYS A 134 -0.94 8.49 30.02
N ASP A 135 -1.63 9.04 29.02
CA ASP A 135 -1.04 9.27 27.70
C ASP A 135 0.27 10.07 27.74
N SER A 136 0.40 11.04 28.66
CA SER A 136 1.64 11.81 28.83
C SER A 136 2.80 10.99 29.40
N GLU A 137 2.52 10.10 30.34
CA GLU A 137 3.50 9.22 30.98
C GLU A 137 3.96 8.15 29.98
N LEU A 138 3.01 7.56 29.26
CA LEU A 138 3.27 6.61 28.18
C LEU A 138 4.16 7.23 27.10
N ALA A 139 3.81 8.43 26.62
CA ALA A 139 4.60 9.13 25.61
C ALA A 139 6.02 9.44 26.10
N GLN A 140 6.18 9.86 27.36
CA GLN A 140 7.50 10.12 27.94
C GLN A 140 8.34 8.84 28.04
N ALA A 141 7.77 7.76 28.57
CA ALA A 141 8.45 6.47 28.75
C ALA A 141 8.78 5.77 27.42
N ALA A 142 7.98 6.02 26.38
CA ALA A 142 8.26 5.53 25.04
C ALA A 142 9.36 6.36 24.35
N ASN A 143 9.34 7.69 24.51
CA ASN A 143 10.30 8.60 23.87
C ASN A 143 11.71 8.49 24.47
N ASN A 144 11.82 8.36 25.80
CA ASN A 144 13.10 8.10 26.46
C ASN A 144 13.51 6.61 26.42
N LYS A 145 12.70 5.77 25.75
CA LYS A 145 12.89 4.34 25.53
C LYS A 145 12.83 3.44 26.77
N SER A 146 12.61 3.98 27.97
CA SER A 146 12.61 3.21 29.22
C SER A 146 11.48 2.18 29.31
N LEU A 147 10.38 2.40 28.56
CA LEU A 147 9.29 1.44 28.46
C LEU A 147 9.76 0.13 27.82
N TRP A 148 10.53 0.22 26.74
CA TRP A 148 10.91 -0.94 25.94
C TRP A 148 12.02 -1.76 26.58
N GLU A 149 12.94 -1.12 27.30
CA GLU A 149 14.04 -1.79 28.01
C GLU A 149 13.56 -2.86 29.01
N ASN A 150 12.35 -2.68 29.58
CA ASN A 150 11.77 -3.59 30.56
C ASN A 150 10.67 -4.49 29.98
N SER A 151 10.09 -4.10 28.84
CA SER A 151 8.94 -4.80 28.25
C SER A 151 9.31 -5.73 27.11
N ILE A 152 10.46 -5.52 26.43
CA ILE A 152 10.83 -6.26 25.22
C ILE A 152 12.31 -6.62 25.25
N THR A 153 12.63 -7.83 24.80
CA THR A 153 14.02 -8.27 24.63
C THR A 153 14.45 -8.07 23.18
N LEU A 154 15.30 -7.08 22.90
CA LEU A 154 15.88 -6.88 21.58
C LEU A 154 17.33 -7.39 21.51
N PRO A 155 17.77 -7.96 20.37
CA PRO A 155 19.17 -8.24 20.12
C PRO A 155 19.98 -6.94 19.96
N GLY A 156 21.02 -6.74 20.77
CA GLY A 156 21.90 -5.57 20.67
C GLY A 156 21.35 -4.33 21.40
N SER A 157 21.75 -3.13 20.95
CA SER A 157 21.32 -1.89 21.61
C SER A 157 19.97 -1.42 21.06
N LEU A 158 19.09 -0.95 21.94
CA LEU A 158 17.83 -0.28 21.57
C LEU A 158 18.07 1.02 20.74
N ASN A 159 19.30 1.53 20.71
CA ASN A 159 19.69 2.65 19.87
C ASN A 159 19.93 2.29 18.42
N ASP A 160 20.12 1.01 18.12
CA ASP A 160 20.31 0.50 16.75
C ASP A 160 18.97 0.29 16.04
N TYR A 161 17.84 0.55 16.71
CA TYR A 161 16.49 0.32 16.20
C TYR A 161 15.71 1.63 16.01
N SER A 162 14.96 1.68 14.91
CA SER A 162 13.81 2.55 14.78
C SER A 162 12.58 1.86 15.36
N ILE A 163 11.83 2.57 16.19
CA ILE A 163 10.68 2.02 16.92
C ILE A 163 9.43 2.83 16.56
N PHE A 164 8.40 2.10 16.16
CA PHE A 164 7.03 2.55 16.10
C PHE A 164 6.23 1.86 17.20
N TRP A 165 5.32 2.58 17.82
CA TRP A 165 4.40 2.00 18.78
C TRP A 165 3.04 2.67 18.71
N GLN A 166 1.99 1.92 19.05
CA GLN A 166 0.65 2.46 19.16
C GLN A 166 -0.16 1.72 20.23
N LYS A 167 -0.89 2.48 21.04
CA LYS A 167 -1.91 1.96 21.94
C LYS A 167 -3.02 1.27 21.16
N VAL A 168 -3.29 0.00 21.45
CA VAL A 168 -4.34 -0.79 20.78
C VAL A 168 -5.58 -0.88 21.65
N LYS A 169 -5.41 -1.27 22.93
CA LYS A 169 -6.52 -1.56 23.84
C LYS A 169 -6.20 -1.10 25.26
N GLU A 170 -7.23 -0.70 25.99
CA GLU A 170 -7.17 -0.43 27.44
C GLU A 170 -8.15 -1.35 28.16
N ASP A 171 -7.68 -1.98 29.23
CA ASP A 171 -8.51 -2.71 30.19
C ASP A 171 -8.39 -2.02 31.55
N LYS A 172 -9.35 -1.13 31.83
CA LYS A 172 -9.38 -0.34 33.07
C LYS A 172 -9.71 -1.17 34.29
N GLU A 173 -10.38 -2.31 34.13
CA GLU A 173 -10.72 -3.20 35.24
C GLU A 173 -9.50 -3.98 35.70
N LYS A 174 -8.67 -4.45 34.75
CA LYS A 174 -7.40 -5.14 35.02
C LYS A 174 -6.23 -4.18 35.25
N ASN A 175 -6.44 -2.88 35.04
CA ASN A 175 -5.38 -1.85 35.07
C ASN A 175 -4.23 -2.15 34.10
N LEU A 176 -4.57 -2.63 32.91
CA LEU A 176 -3.64 -3.00 31.84
C LEU A 176 -3.96 -2.26 30.55
N MET A 177 -2.98 -2.16 29.66
CA MET A 177 -3.16 -1.72 28.29
C MET A 177 -2.26 -2.51 27.34
N SER A 178 -2.75 -2.74 26.12
CA SER A 178 -2.01 -3.43 25.06
C SER A 178 -1.42 -2.40 24.11
N ILE A 179 -0.12 -2.53 23.85
CA ILE A 179 0.63 -1.68 22.93
C ILE A 179 1.15 -2.54 21.77
N LEU A 180 0.87 -2.13 20.54
CA LEU A 180 1.56 -2.64 19.37
C LEU A 180 2.96 -2.02 19.33
N PHE A 181 3.98 -2.86 19.37
CA PHE A 181 5.37 -2.48 19.20
C PHE A 181 5.89 -3.04 17.87
N VAL A 182 6.49 -2.16 17.07
CA VAL A 182 7.14 -2.53 15.81
C VAL A 182 8.52 -1.91 15.78
N ALA A 183 9.55 -2.71 15.63
CA ALA A 183 10.93 -2.22 15.55
C ALA A 183 11.69 -2.87 14.41
N SER A 184 12.60 -2.14 13.80
CA SER A 184 13.58 -2.67 12.84
C SER A 184 14.90 -1.96 13.05
N LYS A 185 16.00 -2.64 12.73
CA LYS A 185 17.31 -2.02 12.81
C LYS A 185 17.45 -0.88 11.81
N LEU A 186 18.20 0.14 12.18
CA LEU A 186 18.41 1.33 11.37
C LEU A 186 19.12 1.00 10.05
N ASP A 187 20.10 0.10 10.07
CA ASP A 187 20.81 -0.37 8.87
C ASP A 187 19.88 -1.02 7.83
N GLU A 188 18.95 -1.86 8.27
CA GLU A 188 17.93 -2.46 7.41
C GLU A 188 17.02 -1.39 6.81
N ILE A 189 16.56 -0.40 7.59
CA ILE A 189 15.71 0.68 7.08
C ILE A 189 16.47 1.54 6.08
N ASP A 190 17.71 1.92 6.40
CA ASP A 190 18.55 2.79 5.58
C ASP A 190 18.89 2.11 4.25
N LYS A 191 19.17 0.80 4.25
CA LYS A 191 19.36 0.00 3.02
C LYS A 191 18.23 0.18 2.02
N PHE A 192 16.97 0.01 2.43
CA PHE A 192 15.82 0.15 1.52
C PHE A 192 15.57 1.62 1.15
N CYS A 193 15.74 2.55 2.10
CA CYS A 193 15.59 3.98 1.82
C CYS A 193 16.62 4.46 0.80
N ASP A 194 17.86 4.01 0.89
CA ASP A 194 18.95 4.44 0.02
C ASP A 194 18.79 3.89 -1.40
N MET A 195 18.32 2.65 -1.58
CA MET A 195 17.96 2.13 -2.91
C MET A 195 16.92 3.04 -3.60
N VAL A 196 15.91 3.48 -2.84
CA VAL A 196 14.82 4.33 -3.33
C VAL A 196 15.31 5.75 -3.63
N ARG A 197 16.14 6.33 -2.75
CA ARG A 197 16.78 7.65 -2.96
C ARG A 197 17.71 7.67 -4.17
N GLN A 198 18.52 6.63 -4.36
CA GLN A 198 19.42 6.51 -5.51
C GLN A 198 18.67 6.45 -6.86
N ALA A 199 17.42 5.96 -6.84
CA ALA A 199 16.53 5.95 -7.99
C ALA A 199 15.83 7.30 -8.26
N GLY A 200 15.98 8.28 -7.38
CA GLY A 200 15.36 9.60 -7.49
C GLY A 200 13.98 9.72 -6.86
N LEU A 201 13.63 8.82 -5.92
CA LEU A 201 12.41 8.91 -5.11
C LEU A 201 12.73 9.38 -3.68
N ASP A 202 11.72 9.90 -2.98
CA ASP A 202 11.79 10.35 -1.59
C ASP A 202 10.97 9.41 -0.68
N PRO A 203 11.60 8.52 0.10
CA PRO A 203 10.88 7.62 1.00
C PRO A 203 10.23 8.41 2.15
N LEU A 204 8.90 8.49 2.15
CA LEU A 204 8.10 9.16 3.19
C LEU A 204 7.51 8.20 4.23
N ILE A 205 7.41 6.92 3.89
CA ILE A 205 6.85 5.88 4.74
C ILE A 205 7.68 4.61 4.56
N VAL A 206 8.14 4.04 5.68
CA VAL A 206 8.70 2.69 5.74
C VAL A 206 7.76 1.82 6.56
N ASP A 207 7.07 0.91 5.87
CA ASP A 207 6.12 -0.05 6.43
C ASP A 207 6.77 -1.44 6.58
N VAL A 208 6.05 -2.40 7.14
CA VAL A 208 6.43 -3.83 7.07
C VAL A 208 5.47 -4.53 6.11
N ARG A 209 5.99 -5.46 5.28
CA ARG A 209 5.19 -6.13 4.21
C ARG A 209 3.88 -6.73 4.71
N CYS A 210 3.88 -7.35 5.89
CA CYS A 210 2.68 -7.92 6.51
C CYS A 210 1.55 -6.89 6.72
N PHE A 211 1.89 -5.66 7.10
CA PHE A 211 0.93 -4.58 7.30
C PHE A 211 0.53 -3.90 5.98
N ALA A 212 1.43 -3.89 4.99
CA ALA A 212 1.08 -3.47 3.65
C ALA A 212 -0.04 -4.35 3.07
N LEU A 213 -0.01 -5.68 3.25
CA LEU A 213 -1.11 -6.55 2.83
C LEU A 213 -2.46 -6.14 3.42
N GLN A 214 -2.49 -5.89 4.74
CA GLN A 214 -3.71 -5.42 5.39
C GLN A 214 -4.19 -4.08 4.81
N ASN A 215 -3.26 -3.18 4.46
CA ASN A 215 -3.59 -1.88 3.89
C ASN A 215 -4.30 -1.97 2.52
N VAL A 216 -4.27 -3.12 1.83
CA VAL A 216 -5.11 -3.35 0.64
C VAL A 216 -6.60 -3.32 1.00
N LEU A 217 -7.00 -3.73 2.21
CA LEU A 217 -8.41 -3.66 2.61
C LEU A 217 -8.96 -2.24 2.62
N LYS A 218 -8.11 -1.21 2.70
CA LYS A 218 -8.51 0.20 2.55
C LYS A 218 -9.07 0.52 1.16
N THR A 219 -8.83 -0.32 0.15
CA THR A 219 -9.45 -0.18 -1.17
C THR A 219 -10.87 -0.72 -1.20
N LYS A 220 -11.27 -1.54 -0.24
CA LYS A 220 -12.58 -2.16 -0.17
C LYS A 220 -13.54 -1.26 0.61
N ASN A 221 -14.75 -1.04 0.06
CA ASN A 221 -15.82 -0.28 0.72
C ASN A 221 -16.74 -1.16 1.58
N THR A 222 -16.28 -2.37 1.95
CA THR A 222 -17.03 -3.31 2.78
C THR A 222 -16.52 -3.27 4.23
N LYS A 223 -17.39 -3.59 5.19
CA LYS A 223 -16.95 -3.82 6.57
C LYS A 223 -15.90 -4.94 6.57
N SER A 224 -14.79 -4.75 7.30
CA SER A 224 -13.82 -5.82 7.57
C SER A 224 -14.57 -7.04 8.11
N ALA A 225 -14.08 -8.24 7.78
CA ALA A 225 -14.48 -9.43 8.49
C ALA A 225 -14.15 -9.29 9.99
N SER A 226 -14.74 -10.15 10.83
CA SER A 226 -14.32 -10.24 12.23
C SER A 226 -12.83 -10.59 12.35
N ILE A 227 -12.32 -11.39 11.41
CA ILE A 227 -10.93 -11.80 11.31
C ILE A 227 -10.48 -11.65 9.85
N ASP A 228 -9.45 -10.85 9.63
CA ASP A 228 -8.79 -10.77 8.32
C ASP A 228 -7.55 -11.67 8.33
N CYS A 229 -7.48 -12.65 7.41
CA CYS A 229 -6.37 -13.59 7.28
C CYS A 229 -5.65 -13.42 5.94
N PHE A 230 -4.34 -13.24 5.98
CA PHE A 230 -3.44 -13.15 4.83
C PHE A 230 -2.31 -14.16 4.98
N ILE A 231 -1.96 -14.83 3.90
CA ILE A 231 -0.81 -15.76 3.87
C ILE A 231 0.05 -15.41 2.67
N GLU A 232 1.34 -15.19 2.89
CA GLU A 232 2.36 -15.06 1.85
C GLU A 232 3.15 -16.36 1.75
N ILE A 233 3.30 -16.89 0.54
CA ILE A 233 4.16 -18.04 0.22
C ILE A 233 4.92 -17.72 -1.06
N SER A 234 6.20 -17.34 -0.94
CA SER A 234 7.04 -17.01 -2.10
C SER A 234 8.29 -17.87 -2.23
N GLY A 235 8.56 -18.75 -1.26
CA GLY A 235 9.85 -19.42 -1.15
C GLY A 235 10.99 -18.48 -0.74
N TYR A 236 10.73 -17.20 -0.49
CA TYR A 236 11.69 -16.26 0.10
C TYR A 236 11.17 -15.78 1.46
N GLU A 237 9.95 -15.25 1.45
CA GLU A 237 9.18 -14.98 2.66
C GLU A 237 7.95 -15.88 2.68
N ASN A 238 7.68 -16.44 3.85
CA ASN A 238 6.54 -17.32 4.07
C ASN A 238 5.97 -17.01 5.46
N TYR A 239 4.80 -16.41 5.53
CA TYR A 239 4.21 -15.98 6.80
C TYR A 239 2.68 -15.89 6.72
N ALA A 240 2.03 -16.00 7.87
CA ALA A 240 0.61 -15.75 8.06
C ALA A 240 0.41 -14.48 8.90
N VAL A 241 -0.58 -13.67 8.52
CA VAL A 241 -1.02 -12.50 9.28
C VAL A 241 -2.51 -12.66 9.56
N PHE A 242 -2.87 -12.57 10.83
CA PHE A 242 -4.25 -12.52 11.29
C PHE A 242 -4.49 -11.19 11.98
N ILE A 243 -5.62 -10.56 11.69
CA ILE A 243 -6.07 -9.36 12.37
C ILE A 243 -7.39 -9.68 13.05
N TYR A 244 -7.44 -9.57 14.38
CA TYR A 244 -8.63 -9.79 15.19
C TYR A 244 -8.69 -8.76 16.31
N ASP A 245 -9.85 -8.10 16.50
CA ASP A 245 -10.01 -6.98 17.47
C ASP A 245 -8.94 -5.89 17.31
N ASP A 246 -8.57 -5.58 16.06
CA ASP A 246 -7.48 -4.66 15.68
C ASP A 246 -6.07 -5.04 16.17
N LEU A 247 -5.90 -6.24 16.73
CA LEU A 247 -4.61 -6.82 17.12
C LEU A 247 -4.04 -7.68 15.97
N PRO A 248 -2.77 -7.45 15.58
CA PRO A 248 -2.09 -8.30 14.62
C PRO A 248 -1.45 -9.51 15.30
N PHE A 249 -1.59 -10.67 14.66
CA PHE A 249 -0.90 -11.90 15.00
C PHE A 249 -0.14 -12.37 13.75
N ILE A 250 1.18 -12.46 13.86
CA ILE A 250 2.07 -12.79 12.75
C ILE A 250 2.80 -14.08 13.08
N TYR A 251 2.79 -15.03 12.16
CA TYR A 251 3.45 -16.32 12.34
C TYR A 251 4.27 -16.66 11.10
N ASP A 252 5.50 -17.11 11.32
CA ASP A 252 6.32 -17.68 10.25
C ASP A 252 5.71 -19.00 9.77
N ILE A 253 5.69 -19.19 8.46
CA ILE A 253 5.35 -20.49 7.86
C ILE A 253 6.67 -21.11 7.45
N PHE A 254 7.14 -22.07 8.22
CA PHE A 254 8.42 -22.71 7.93
C PHE A 254 8.38 -23.45 6.59
N VAL A 255 9.34 -23.14 5.72
CA VAL A 255 9.56 -23.85 4.46
C VAL A 255 11.03 -24.20 4.41
N ALA A 256 11.35 -25.49 4.30
CA ALA A 256 12.74 -25.94 4.22
C ALA A 256 13.39 -25.44 2.92
N ASP A 257 14.71 -25.21 2.93
CA ASP A 257 15.43 -24.63 1.79
C ASP A 257 15.22 -25.40 0.48
N ALA A 258 15.19 -26.74 0.54
CA ALA A 258 14.93 -27.57 -0.64
C ALA A 258 13.52 -27.34 -1.22
N ASP A 259 12.52 -27.20 -0.36
CA ASP A 259 11.14 -26.91 -0.77
C ASP A 259 11.01 -25.48 -1.29
N ALA A 260 11.69 -24.53 -0.64
CA ALA A 260 11.76 -23.15 -1.08
C ALA A 260 12.39 -23.05 -2.48
N MET A 261 13.48 -23.78 -2.73
CA MET A 261 14.10 -23.88 -4.05
C MET A 261 13.14 -24.49 -5.09
N ALA A 262 12.47 -25.59 -4.75
CA ALA A 262 11.53 -26.26 -5.64
C ALA A 262 10.33 -25.37 -6.01
N MET A 263 9.77 -24.63 -5.04
CA MET A 263 8.65 -23.70 -5.29
C MET A 263 9.01 -22.58 -6.28
N ARG A 264 10.26 -22.10 -6.24
CA ARG A 264 10.78 -21.08 -7.16
C ARG A 264 11.13 -21.62 -8.54
N GLY A 265 11.20 -22.94 -8.68
CA GLY A 265 11.47 -23.63 -9.93
C GLY A 265 10.23 -23.79 -10.80
N ALA A 266 10.22 -24.87 -11.57
CA ALA A 266 9.12 -25.24 -12.43
C ALA A 266 8.03 -26.03 -11.66
N VAL A 267 6.84 -26.09 -12.25
CA VAL A 267 5.65 -26.72 -11.63
C VAL A 267 5.88 -28.19 -11.25
N ASP A 268 6.68 -28.92 -12.04
CA ASP A 268 7.00 -30.34 -11.82
C ASP A 268 7.86 -30.58 -10.57
N GLN A 269 8.48 -29.54 -10.01
CA GLN A 269 9.24 -29.61 -8.77
C GLN A 269 8.35 -29.46 -7.53
N ILE A 270 7.10 -29.01 -7.70
CA ILE A 270 6.12 -28.86 -6.61
C ILE A 270 5.31 -30.15 -6.51
N ASP A 271 5.83 -31.10 -5.73
CA ASP A 271 5.15 -32.37 -5.49
C ASP A 271 4.08 -32.31 -4.37
N GLU A 272 3.25 -33.35 -4.28
CA GLU A 272 2.20 -33.43 -3.24
C GLU A 272 2.82 -33.44 -1.83
N ALA A 273 4.02 -33.97 -1.64
CA ALA A 273 4.66 -34.03 -0.33
C ALA A 273 5.06 -32.63 0.15
N LEU A 274 5.58 -31.78 -0.74
CA LEU A 274 5.89 -30.37 -0.49
C LEU A 274 4.62 -29.61 -0.12
N ILE A 275 3.56 -29.75 -0.92
CA ILE A 275 2.27 -29.09 -0.64
C ILE A 275 1.74 -29.50 0.74
N ASN A 276 1.80 -30.79 1.09
CA ASN A 276 1.36 -31.28 2.40
C ASN A 276 2.17 -30.67 3.54
N ARG A 277 3.50 -30.50 3.37
CA ARG A 277 4.36 -29.84 4.37
C ARG A 277 3.98 -28.37 4.55
N VAL A 278 3.85 -27.61 3.47
CA VAL A 278 3.43 -26.20 3.51
C VAL A 278 2.05 -26.06 4.13
N ALA A 279 1.09 -26.89 3.72
CA ALA A 279 -0.26 -26.87 4.24
C ALA A 279 -0.32 -27.24 5.73
N SER A 280 0.50 -28.18 6.19
CA SER A 280 0.65 -28.48 7.62
C SER A 280 1.16 -27.27 8.39
N GLN A 281 2.11 -26.51 7.86
CA GLN A 281 2.64 -25.31 8.52
C GLN A 281 1.60 -24.18 8.55
N ILE A 282 0.80 -24.02 7.49
CA ILE A 282 -0.36 -23.12 7.48
C ILE A 282 -1.34 -23.49 8.60
N ARG A 283 -1.70 -24.78 8.75
CA ARG A 283 -2.59 -25.24 9.83
C ARG A 283 -2.01 -24.99 11.21
N VAL A 284 -0.70 -25.16 11.39
CA VAL A 284 -0.02 -24.84 12.65
C VAL A 284 -0.17 -23.35 12.98
N ALA A 285 0.09 -22.46 12.03
CA ALA A 285 -0.08 -21.02 12.22
C ALA A 285 -1.54 -20.66 12.58
N VAL A 286 -2.52 -21.20 11.84
CA VAL A 286 -3.95 -20.97 12.10
C VAL A 286 -4.38 -21.48 13.48
N ASN A 287 -4.00 -22.70 13.85
CA ASN A 287 -4.35 -23.26 15.15
C ASN A 287 -3.70 -22.49 16.30
N THR A 288 -2.45 -22.03 16.11
CA THR A 288 -1.75 -21.21 17.09
C THR A 288 -2.47 -19.89 17.30
N PHE A 289 -2.86 -19.22 16.20
CA PHE A 289 -3.69 -18.01 16.25
C PHE A 289 -5.01 -18.24 17.01
N LEU A 290 -5.80 -19.25 16.64
CA LEU A 290 -7.10 -19.49 17.27
C LEU A 290 -6.98 -19.77 18.77
N ASN A 291 -5.96 -20.53 19.17
CA ASN A 291 -5.71 -20.84 20.57
C ASN A 291 -5.24 -19.62 21.39
N GLN A 292 -4.42 -18.75 20.80
CA GLN A 292 -3.88 -17.57 21.50
C GLN A 292 -4.88 -16.40 21.57
N SER A 293 -5.71 -16.24 20.54
CA SER A 293 -6.62 -15.09 20.40
C SER A 293 -8.02 -15.33 20.96
N GLU A 294 -8.38 -16.58 21.26
CA GLU A 294 -9.75 -17.01 21.61
C GLU A 294 -10.80 -16.59 20.55
N ALA A 295 -10.38 -16.40 19.29
CA ALA A 295 -11.24 -15.94 18.23
C ALA A 295 -12.26 -17.01 17.78
N PRO A 296 -13.48 -16.65 17.35
CA PRO A 296 -14.57 -17.59 17.07
C PRO A 296 -14.41 -18.43 15.79
N GLY A 297 -13.24 -18.41 15.14
CA GLY A 297 -12.98 -19.01 13.84
C GLY A 297 -13.26 -18.07 12.65
N PHE A 298 -12.75 -18.42 11.47
CA PHE A 298 -12.91 -17.69 10.22
C PHE A 298 -12.98 -18.64 9.03
N GLU A 299 -13.51 -18.15 7.92
CA GLU A 299 -13.76 -18.99 6.73
C GLU A 299 -12.75 -18.78 5.61
N LYS A 300 -12.19 -17.58 5.46
CA LYS A 300 -11.43 -17.18 4.27
C LYS A 300 -9.96 -16.90 4.58
N ILE A 301 -9.08 -17.44 3.75
CA ILE A 301 -7.64 -17.13 3.71
C ILE A 301 -7.33 -16.39 2.40
N ASN A 302 -6.76 -15.20 2.48
CA ASN A 302 -6.26 -14.48 1.31
C ASN A 302 -4.81 -14.87 1.05
N LEU A 303 -4.55 -15.61 -0.03
CA LEU A 303 -3.21 -16.04 -0.43
C LEU A 303 -2.56 -15.00 -1.35
N THR A 304 -1.34 -14.62 -1.02
CA THR A 304 -0.44 -13.81 -1.85
C THR A 304 0.84 -14.58 -2.11
N SER A 305 1.43 -14.35 -3.29
CA SER A 305 2.68 -14.98 -3.70
C SER A 305 3.28 -14.25 -4.87
N THR A 306 4.61 -14.19 -4.90
CA THR A 306 5.37 -13.75 -6.08
C THR A 306 5.83 -14.91 -6.98
N LEU A 307 5.43 -16.16 -6.69
CA LEU A 307 5.88 -17.32 -7.45
C LEU A 307 5.31 -17.32 -8.88
N PRO A 308 6.13 -17.65 -9.89
CA PRO A 308 5.64 -17.92 -11.25
C PRO A 308 4.61 -19.07 -11.30
N THR A 309 4.70 -20.00 -10.36
CA THR A 309 3.86 -21.20 -10.23
C THR A 309 2.62 -20.99 -9.35
N PHE A 310 2.25 -19.73 -9.06
CA PHE A 310 1.17 -19.38 -8.13
C PHE A 310 -0.16 -20.12 -8.39
N GLU A 311 -0.61 -20.21 -9.63
CA GLU A 311 -1.86 -20.91 -9.98
C GLU A 311 -1.84 -22.39 -9.56
N HIS A 312 -0.69 -23.06 -9.75
CA HIS A 312 -0.52 -24.43 -9.31
C HIS A 312 -0.53 -24.52 -7.77
N LEU A 313 0.25 -23.66 -7.09
CA LEU A 313 0.28 -23.60 -5.63
C LEU A 313 -1.12 -23.38 -5.04
N LEU A 314 -1.84 -22.37 -5.53
CA LEU A 314 -3.19 -22.03 -5.10
C LEU A 314 -4.15 -23.21 -5.28
N LYS A 315 -4.11 -23.86 -6.44
CA LYS A 315 -4.95 -25.03 -6.72
C LYS A 315 -4.63 -26.20 -5.79
N SER A 316 -3.35 -26.47 -5.56
CA SER A 316 -2.89 -27.55 -4.69
C SER A 316 -3.24 -27.30 -3.22
N LEU A 317 -3.05 -26.06 -2.73
CA LEU A 317 -3.45 -25.68 -1.37
C LEU A 317 -4.98 -25.74 -1.18
N LYS A 318 -5.78 -25.31 -2.16
CA LYS A 318 -7.24 -25.46 -2.12
C LYS A 318 -7.70 -26.93 -2.05
N LYS A 319 -6.95 -27.84 -2.68
CA LYS A 319 -7.24 -29.29 -2.64
C LYS A 319 -6.89 -29.87 -1.28
N ASP A 320 -5.79 -29.43 -0.67
CA ASP A 320 -5.31 -29.96 0.61
C ASP A 320 -6.06 -29.37 1.81
N ILE A 321 -6.22 -28.05 1.86
CA ILE A 321 -6.85 -27.30 2.96
C ILE A 321 -8.31 -27.04 2.60
N VAL A 322 -9.17 -28.01 2.89
CA VAL A 322 -10.61 -27.97 2.57
C VAL A 322 -11.45 -27.28 3.64
N GLU A 323 -10.90 -27.13 4.84
CA GLU A 323 -11.53 -26.49 5.99
C GLU A 323 -11.63 -24.96 5.86
N TYR A 324 -10.84 -24.35 4.96
CA TYR A 324 -10.83 -22.91 4.71
C TYR A 324 -10.98 -22.59 3.23
N LYS A 325 -11.67 -21.50 2.91
CA LYS A 325 -11.77 -20.94 1.57
C LYS A 325 -10.50 -20.16 1.26
N ILE A 326 -9.50 -20.83 0.68
CA ILE A 326 -8.27 -20.18 0.19
C ILE A 326 -8.59 -19.47 -1.13
N GLU A 327 -8.36 -18.17 -1.21
CA GLU A 327 -8.57 -17.36 -2.41
C GLU A 327 -7.35 -16.49 -2.69
N PRO A 328 -7.03 -16.22 -3.98
CA PRO A 328 -5.99 -15.25 -4.28
C PRO A 328 -6.40 -13.88 -3.75
N MET A 329 -5.43 -13.14 -3.24
CA MET A 329 -5.62 -11.74 -2.91
C MET A 329 -5.75 -10.94 -4.21
N LEU A 330 -6.89 -10.27 -4.41
CA LEU A 330 -7.16 -9.46 -5.60
C LEU A 330 -7.10 -7.98 -5.24
N PRO A 331 -5.93 -7.31 -5.31
CA PRO A 331 -5.77 -5.95 -4.85
C PRO A 331 -6.58 -4.91 -5.64
N PHE A 332 -6.95 -5.22 -6.89
CA PHE A 332 -7.67 -4.30 -7.78
C PHE A 332 -9.18 -4.58 -7.88
N GLU A 333 -9.72 -5.57 -7.16
CA GLU A 333 -11.13 -5.95 -7.23
C GLU A 333 -12.08 -4.78 -6.89
N SER A 334 -11.70 -3.93 -5.95
CA SER A 334 -12.44 -2.72 -5.55
C SER A 334 -11.79 -1.42 -6.03
N VAL A 335 -10.76 -1.50 -6.88
CA VAL A 335 -10.06 -0.33 -7.44
C VAL A 335 -10.57 -0.10 -8.85
N LYS A 336 -10.94 1.14 -9.15
CA LYS A 336 -11.31 1.53 -10.51
C LYS A 336 -10.08 1.51 -11.42
N VAL A 337 -10.05 0.57 -12.34
CA VAL A 337 -9.02 0.46 -13.38
C VAL A 337 -9.46 1.25 -14.62
N PRO A 338 -8.70 2.28 -15.05
CA PRO A 338 -9.03 3.03 -16.26
C PRO A 338 -8.75 2.18 -17.52
N ASN A 339 -9.45 2.48 -18.62
CA ASN A 339 -9.37 1.69 -19.86
C ASN A 339 -7.94 1.50 -20.38
N ASN A 340 -7.05 2.49 -20.20
CA ASN A 340 -5.66 2.40 -20.68
C ASN A 340 -4.78 1.45 -19.86
N LEU A 341 -5.22 0.99 -18.69
CA LEU A 341 -4.52 0.01 -17.85
C LEU A 341 -5.25 -1.33 -17.76
N LYS A 342 -6.48 -1.41 -18.30
CA LYS A 342 -7.34 -2.59 -18.16
C LYS A 342 -6.68 -3.84 -18.75
N ASP A 343 -6.21 -3.76 -19.99
CA ASP A 343 -5.55 -4.89 -20.66
C ASP A 343 -4.28 -5.33 -19.91
N THR A 344 -3.51 -4.39 -19.35
CA THR A 344 -2.31 -4.68 -18.56
C THR A 344 -2.64 -5.43 -17.27
N VAL A 345 -3.67 -5.00 -16.54
CA VAL A 345 -4.08 -5.64 -15.29
C VAL A 345 -4.73 -7.01 -15.55
N GLU A 346 -5.55 -7.13 -16.60
CA GLU A 346 -6.22 -8.38 -16.97
C GLU A 346 -5.25 -9.43 -17.56
N ALA A 347 -4.14 -8.99 -18.17
CA ALA A 347 -3.10 -9.89 -18.67
C ALA A 347 -2.20 -10.46 -17.55
N ASP A 348 -2.19 -9.87 -16.35
CA ASP A 348 -1.41 -10.40 -15.24
C ASP A 348 -2.12 -11.61 -14.61
N SER A 349 -1.56 -12.80 -14.84
CA SER A 349 -2.08 -14.06 -14.30
C SER A 349 -1.93 -14.18 -12.78
N ASN A 350 -1.12 -13.35 -12.14
CA ASN A 350 -0.93 -13.35 -10.69
C ASN A 350 -0.95 -11.92 -10.13
N GLN A 351 -2.15 -11.34 -10.10
CA GLN A 351 -2.41 -10.05 -9.47
C GLN A 351 -2.12 -10.04 -7.96
N SER A 352 -2.09 -11.21 -7.29
CA SER A 352 -1.79 -11.27 -5.85
C SER A 352 -0.39 -10.76 -5.54
N SER A 353 0.54 -10.93 -6.47
CA SER A 353 1.91 -10.40 -6.35
C SER A 353 1.97 -8.87 -6.23
N MET A 354 0.91 -8.15 -6.63
CA MET A 354 0.81 -6.69 -6.53
C MET A 354 0.20 -6.21 -5.20
N ALA A 355 -0.16 -7.13 -4.28
CA ALA A 355 -0.87 -6.80 -3.05
C ALA A 355 -0.07 -5.84 -2.16
N ILE A 356 1.21 -6.12 -1.93
CA ILE A 356 2.09 -5.29 -1.09
C ILE A 356 2.20 -3.88 -1.67
N ALA A 357 2.58 -3.75 -2.95
CA ALA A 357 2.69 -2.45 -3.62
C ALA A 357 1.37 -1.67 -3.59
N THR A 358 0.24 -2.36 -3.78
CA THR A 358 -1.10 -1.74 -3.69
C THR A 358 -1.38 -1.22 -2.29
N GLY A 359 -1.09 -2.02 -1.26
CA GLY A 359 -1.26 -1.63 0.13
C GLY A 359 -0.39 -0.46 0.54
N LEU A 360 0.85 -0.41 0.06
CA LEU A 360 1.74 0.74 0.20
C LEU A 360 1.16 1.98 -0.50
N ALA A 361 0.57 1.82 -1.68
CA ALA A 361 -0.05 2.92 -2.43
C ALA A 361 -1.33 3.48 -1.77
N THR A 362 -1.95 2.77 -0.81
CA THR A 362 -3.05 3.32 -0.01
C THR A 362 -2.57 4.11 1.21
N ARG A 363 -1.27 4.04 1.54
CA ARG A 363 -0.68 4.76 2.66
C ARG A 363 -0.77 6.27 2.41
N ARG A 364 -0.82 7.01 3.51
CA ARG A 364 -0.82 8.48 3.53
C ARG A 364 0.06 8.93 4.67
N LEU A 365 0.86 9.96 4.45
CA LEU A 365 1.55 10.62 5.54
C LEU A 365 0.51 11.47 6.31
N ASP A 366 0.35 11.24 7.61
CA ASP A 366 -0.56 12.04 8.44
C ASP A 366 0.07 13.39 8.79
N ILE A 367 0.08 14.30 7.82
CA ILE A 367 0.77 15.58 7.89
C ILE A 367 0.11 16.55 8.88
N PHE A 368 -1.17 16.37 9.17
CA PHE A 368 -1.95 17.32 9.97
C PHE A 368 -2.58 16.67 11.22
N GLY A 369 -2.24 15.42 11.51
CA GLY A 369 -2.77 14.69 12.66
C GLY A 369 -4.23 14.27 12.54
N TYR A 370 -4.78 14.19 11.33
CA TYR A 370 -6.17 13.82 11.08
C TYR A 370 -6.46 12.34 11.34
N TYR A 371 -5.43 11.49 11.33
CA TYR A 371 -5.55 10.04 11.38
C TYR A 371 -5.12 9.44 12.74
N LYS A 372 -5.02 10.27 13.79
CA LYS A 372 -4.77 9.82 15.18
C LYS A 372 -5.81 8.82 15.72
N PHE A 373 -6.94 8.63 15.03
CA PHE A 373 -8.05 7.75 15.43
C PHE A 373 -8.27 6.54 14.50
N VAL A 374 -7.32 6.21 13.62
CA VAL A 374 -7.42 5.04 12.72
C VAL A 374 -6.79 3.80 13.38
N LYS A 375 -7.26 2.60 13.00
CA LYS A 375 -6.78 1.28 13.45
C LYS A 375 -5.25 1.23 13.61
N ALA A 376 -4.76 0.63 14.70
CA ALA A 376 -3.37 0.78 15.14
C ALA A 376 -2.29 0.38 14.13
N VAL A 377 -2.58 -0.67 13.39
CA VAL A 377 -1.75 -1.25 12.34
C VAL A 377 -1.58 -0.38 11.09
N THR A 378 -2.43 0.65 10.90
CA THR A 378 -2.49 1.39 9.63
C THR A 378 -1.55 2.59 9.53
N ASN A 379 -0.89 2.94 10.64
CA ASN A 379 -0.06 4.15 10.80
C ASN A 379 1.43 3.87 10.99
N ILE A 380 1.85 2.60 10.88
CA ILE A 380 3.25 2.19 11.08
C ILE A 380 4.17 2.96 10.14
N ASN A 381 5.14 3.68 10.68
CA ASN A 381 6.19 4.32 9.89
C ASN A 381 7.51 4.22 10.65
N LEU A 382 8.39 3.37 10.16
CA LEU A 382 9.69 3.09 10.74
C LEU A 382 10.76 4.09 10.31
N LEU A 383 10.43 5.15 9.56
CA LEU A 383 11.40 6.21 9.29
C LEU A 383 11.92 6.84 10.59
N PRO A 384 13.24 6.84 10.84
CA PRO A 384 13.82 7.37 12.08
C PRO A 384 13.54 8.86 12.29
N ASN A 385 13.55 9.64 11.20
CA ASN A 385 13.32 11.08 11.17
C ASN A 385 11.89 11.47 10.79
N ARG A 386 10.89 10.58 11.04
CA ARG A 386 9.48 10.78 10.63
C ARG A 386 8.90 12.15 11.00
N GLU A 387 9.22 12.70 12.17
CA GLU A 387 8.69 14.00 12.61
C GLU A 387 9.24 15.16 11.77
N GLU A 388 10.51 15.06 11.36
CA GLU A 388 11.13 16.04 10.48
C GLU A 388 10.57 15.94 9.08
N VAL A 389 10.39 14.72 8.56
CA VAL A 389 9.74 14.46 7.27
C VAL A 389 8.34 15.08 7.25
N VAL A 390 7.51 14.84 8.27
CA VAL A 390 6.19 15.46 8.40
C VAL A 390 6.27 16.99 8.37
N LYS A 391 7.16 17.60 9.14
CA LYS A 391 7.34 19.06 9.17
C LYS A 391 7.80 19.62 7.81
N ASN A 392 8.66 18.90 7.09
CA ASN A 392 9.13 19.32 5.78
C ASN A 392 8.02 19.22 4.73
N GLU A 393 7.23 18.15 4.76
CA GLU A 393 6.06 17.99 3.90
C GLU A 393 4.97 19.03 4.19
N GLU A 394 4.70 19.35 5.46
CA GLU A 394 3.83 20.47 5.84
C GLU A 394 4.26 21.79 5.19
N LYS A 395 5.57 22.08 5.23
CA LYS A 395 6.13 23.30 4.64
C LYS A 395 5.99 23.28 3.11
N LYS A 396 6.28 22.16 2.45
CA LYS A 396 6.12 22.01 0.98
C LYS A 396 4.67 22.31 0.56
N ILE A 397 3.67 21.75 1.26
CA ILE A 397 2.24 21.99 0.98
C ILE A 397 1.86 23.46 1.20
N LYS A 398 2.29 24.06 2.32
CA LYS A 398 2.00 25.48 2.64
C LYS A 398 2.58 26.41 1.55
N THR A 399 3.79 26.15 1.08
CA THR A 399 4.46 26.91 0.01
C THR A 399 3.79 26.74 -1.35
N GLN A 400 3.40 25.52 -1.73
CA GLN A 400 2.65 25.29 -2.97
C GLN A 400 1.26 25.97 -2.95
N SER A 401 0.60 25.97 -1.79
CA SER A 401 -0.69 26.67 -1.61
C SER A 401 -0.56 28.19 -1.72
N SER A 402 0.53 28.79 -1.21
CA SER A 402 0.75 30.23 -1.35
C SER A 402 1.08 30.63 -2.79
N LEU A 403 1.94 29.85 -3.48
CA LEU A 403 2.28 30.06 -4.89
C LEU A 403 1.04 29.97 -5.80
N SER A 404 0.21 28.96 -5.62
CA SER A 404 -1.02 28.79 -6.41
C SER A 404 -2.03 29.92 -6.18
N LYS A 405 -2.15 30.45 -4.96
CA LYS A 405 -2.96 31.64 -4.68
C LYS A 405 -2.44 32.88 -5.39
N VAL A 406 -1.12 33.11 -5.40
CA VAL A 406 -0.50 34.24 -6.10
C VAL A 406 -0.73 34.14 -7.61
N LEU A 407 -0.51 32.97 -8.22
CA LEU A 407 -0.77 32.72 -9.64
C LEU A 407 -2.25 32.90 -10.01
N GLY A 408 -3.17 32.43 -9.15
CA GLY A 408 -4.61 32.63 -9.34
C GLY A 408 -5.01 34.10 -9.28
N ILE A 409 -4.42 34.89 -8.38
CA ILE A 409 -4.65 36.33 -8.29
C ILE A 409 -4.11 37.06 -9.54
N SER A 410 -2.92 36.72 -10.03
CA SER A 410 -2.37 37.32 -11.25
C SER A 410 -3.23 37.02 -12.49
N LEU A 411 -3.74 35.79 -12.64
CA LEU A 411 -4.66 35.42 -13.72
C LEU A 411 -6.00 36.16 -13.64
N ILE A 412 -6.53 36.41 -12.44
CA ILE A 412 -7.77 37.18 -12.24
C ILE A 412 -7.55 38.68 -12.52
N LEU A 413 -6.36 39.19 -12.21
CA LEU A 413 -5.97 40.58 -12.45
C LEU A 413 -5.50 40.85 -13.89
N GLY A 414 -5.38 39.81 -14.72
CA GLY A 414 -4.97 39.96 -16.13
C GLY A 414 -3.54 40.46 -16.31
N ILE A 415 -2.63 40.14 -15.37
CA ILE A 415 -1.19 40.39 -15.48
C ILE A 415 -0.49 39.12 -15.96
#